data_AF-A0A822H518-F1
#
_entry.id   AF-A0A822H518-F1
#
_cell.length_a   1.000
_cell.length_b   1.000
_cell.length_c   1.000
_cell.angle_alpha   90.00
_cell.angle_beta   90.00
_cell.angle_gamma   90.00
#
_symmetry.space_group_name_H-M   'P 1'
#
loop_
_entity.id
_entity.type
_entity.pdbx_description
1 polymer ?
#
loop_
_entity_poly.entity_id
_entity_poly.type
_entity_poly.pdbx_seq_one_letter_code
_entity_poly.pdbx_strand_id
1 'polypeptide(L)'
;MSPKFLIIVAVVATALALGLGIIIGHFAVPKTSWKYDRLTKPADQRNYQIFIDSIQATNIETNLKDLTSRPHLADLPEDLESAEVIEQRWKTDGLQVTKPKYNVLLSYPDNNNPNRVTLTNIDGMVIFQTSGVEPVYDTTQPKTVNPFLAYTPN
;
A
#
# COMPACT_ATOMS: atom_id res chain seq x y z
N MET A 1 19.72 -75.45 -16.94
CA MET A 1 18.77 -74.33 -17.17
C MET A 1 18.94 -73.85 -18.59
N SER A 2 17.88 -73.73 -19.39
CA SER A 2 18.02 -73.28 -20.78
C SER A 2 18.22 -71.76 -20.84
N PRO A 3 19.01 -71.22 -21.79
CA PRO A 3 19.26 -69.79 -21.91
C PRO A 3 17.97 -68.96 -22.11
N LYS A 4 16.94 -69.56 -22.71
CA LYS A 4 15.61 -68.94 -22.88
C LYS A 4 14.90 -68.71 -21.54
N PHE A 5 15.05 -69.63 -20.58
CA PHE A 5 14.45 -69.49 -19.25
C PHE A 5 15.09 -68.34 -18.46
N LEU A 6 16.42 -68.19 -18.55
CA LEU A 6 17.15 -67.09 -17.90
C LEU A 6 16.74 -65.71 -18.45
N ILE A 7 16.50 -65.60 -19.76
CA ILE A 7 16.04 -64.36 -20.39
C ILE A 7 14.65 -63.97 -19.87
N ILE A 8 13.72 -64.93 -19.76
CA ILE A 8 12.36 -64.66 -19.28
C ILE A 8 12.39 -64.18 -17.82
N VAL A 9 13.18 -64.85 -16.96
CA VAL A 9 13.33 -64.43 -15.56
C VAL A 9 13.92 -63.02 -15.44
N ALA A 10 14.92 -62.69 -16.27
CA ALA A 10 15.53 -61.35 -16.28
C ALA A 10 14.54 -60.27 -16.73
N VAL A 11 13.70 -60.53 -17.73
CA VAL A 11 12.67 -59.59 -18.20
C VAL A 11 11.61 -59.34 -17.12
N VAL A 12 11.13 -60.40 -16.46
CA VAL A 12 10.13 -60.29 -15.38
C VAL A 12 10.72 -59.54 -14.17
N ALA A 13 11.95 -59.83 -13.76
CA ALA A 13 12.60 -59.14 -12.66
C ALA A 13 12.80 -57.64 -12.96
N THR A 14 13.17 -57.30 -14.19
CA THR A 14 13.31 -55.90 -14.62
C THR A 14 11.97 -55.16 -14.61
N ALA A 15 10.91 -55.80 -15.10
CA ALA A 15 9.56 -55.21 -15.09
C ALA A 15 9.05 -54.95 -13.66
N LEU A 16 9.31 -55.89 -12.73
CA LEU A 16 8.97 -55.73 -11.32
C LEU A 16 9.77 -54.61 -10.65
N ALA A 17 11.07 -54.51 -10.94
CA ALA A 17 11.92 -53.45 -10.41
C ALA A 17 11.47 -52.06 -10.90
N LEU A 18 11.11 -51.93 -12.18
CA LEU A 18 10.56 -50.69 -12.74
C LEU A 18 9.21 -50.33 -12.11
N GLY A 19 8.31 -51.31 -11.97
CA GLY A 19 7.00 -51.10 -11.34
C GLY A 19 7.14 -50.62 -9.89
N LEU A 20 7.99 -51.27 -9.10
CA LEU A 20 8.29 -50.86 -7.73
C LEU A 20 8.94 -49.47 -7.67
N GLY A 21 9.88 -49.18 -8.58
CA GLY A 21 10.51 -47.86 -8.68
C GLY A 21 9.50 -46.74 -8.95
N ILE A 22 8.51 -46.98 -9.83
CA ILE A 22 7.44 -46.01 -10.14
C ILE A 22 6.54 -45.80 -8.91
N ILE A 23 6.15 -46.86 -8.23
CA ILE A 23 5.30 -46.78 -7.02
C ILE A 23 6.04 -46.00 -5.92
N ILE A 24 7.29 -46.37 -5.62
CA ILE A 24 8.10 -45.69 -4.61
C ILE A 24 8.30 -44.22 -5.00
N GLY A 25 8.64 -43.92 -6.26
CA GLY A 25 8.79 -42.54 -6.72
C GLY A 25 7.50 -41.72 -6.58
N HIS A 26 6.33 -42.31 -6.85
CA HIS A 26 5.04 -41.63 -6.69
C HIS A 26 4.72 -41.27 -5.23
N PHE A 27 5.09 -42.13 -4.29
CA PHE A 27 4.77 -41.94 -2.86
C PHE A 27 5.90 -41.30 -2.03
N ALA A 28 7.14 -41.32 -2.52
CA ALA A 28 8.30 -40.76 -1.82
C ALA A 28 8.52 -39.27 -2.08
N VAL A 29 7.92 -38.69 -3.14
CA VAL A 29 7.96 -37.25 -3.37
C VAL A 29 6.99 -36.57 -2.40
N PRO A 30 7.47 -35.77 -1.43
CA PRO A 30 6.59 -35.02 -0.55
C PRO A 30 5.75 -34.07 -1.39
N LYS A 31 4.42 -34.20 -1.32
CA LYS A 31 3.51 -33.21 -1.93
C LYS A 31 3.85 -31.87 -1.29
N THR A 32 4.37 -30.96 -2.09
CA THR A 32 4.67 -29.59 -1.66
C THR A 32 3.46 -29.04 -0.91
N SER A 33 3.72 -28.51 0.28
CA SER A 33 2.69 -27.96 1.16
C SER A 33 1.74 -27.06 0.36
N TRP A 34 0.44 -27.34 0.45
CA TRP A 34 -0.68 -26.59 -0.14
C TRP A 34 -0.66 -25.08 0.14
N LYS A 35 0.20 -24.63 1.08
CA LYS A 35 0.47 -23.21 1.34
C LYS A 35 1.24 -22.54 0.21
N TYR A 36 2.18 -23.22 -0.44
CA TYR A 36 2.98 -22.65 -1.52
C TYR A 36 2.20 -22.59 -2.84
N ASP A 37 1.39 -23.61 -3.13
CA ASP A 37 0.52 -23.66 -4.32
C ASP A 37 -0.53 -22.54 -4.36
N ARG A 38 -0.93 -21.97 -3.22
CA ARG A 38 -1.84 -20.81 -3.19
C ARG A 38 -1.13 -19.49 -3.47
N LEU A 39 0.16 -19.39 -3.19
CA LEU A 39 0.95 -18.17 -3.39
C LEU A 39 1.53 -18.08 -4.81
N THR A 40 1.71 -19.22 -5.49
CA THR A 40 2.29 -19.30 -6.83
C THR A 40 1.27 -19.57 -7.93
N LYS A 41 -0.01 -19.80 -7.59
CA LYS A 41 -1.06 -19.88 -8.61
C LYS A 41 -1.20 -18.51 -9.26
N PRO A 42 -1.04 -18.41 -10.60
CA PRO A 42 -1.39 -17.20 -11.31
C PRO A 42 -2.82 -16.84 -10.92
N ALA A 43 -3.07 -15.56 -10.64
CA ALA A 43 -4.43 -15.08 -10.46
C ALA A 43 -5.27 -15.61 -11.62
N ASP A 44 -6.42 -16.22 -11.31
CA ASP A 44 -7.34 -16.69 -12.34
C ASP A 44 -7.58 -15.52 -13.29
N GLN A 45 -7.20 -15.70 -14.56
CA GLN A 45 -7.25 -14.66 -15.59
C GLN A 45 -8.63 -13.99 -15.63
N ARG A 46 -9.69 -14.75 -15.33
CA ARG A 46 -11.04 -14.24 -15.23
C ARG A 46 -11.23 -13.28 -14.05
N ASN A 47 -10.74 -13.64 -12.86
CA ASN A 47 -10.83 -12.78 -11.68
C ASN A 47 -9.98 -11.52 -11.83
N TYR A 48 -8.80 -11.65 -12.47
CA TYR A 48 -7.98 -10.49 -12.81
C TYR A 48 -8.73 -9.52 -13.74
N GLN A 49 -9.36 -10.04 -14.80
CA GLN A 49 -10.10 -9.20 -15.74
C GLN A 49 -11.29 -8.51 -15.06
N ILE A 50 -12.07 -9.25 -14.26
CA ILE A 50 -13.18 -8.69 -13.47
C ILE A 50 -12.69 -7.56 -12.56
N PHE A 51 -11.54 -7.74 -11.90
CA PHE A 51 -10.97 -6.70 -11.05
C PHE A 51 -10.60 -5.45 -11.86
N ILE A 52 -9.87 -5.58 -12.96
CA ILE A 52 -9.50 -4.44 -13.80
C ILE A 52 -10.73 -3.73 -14.37
N ASP A 53 -11.72 -4.49 -14.85
CA ASP A 53 -12.96 -3.94 -15.41
C ASP A 53 -13.84 -3.26 -14.34
N SER A 54 -13.68 -3.60 -13.06
CA SER A 54 -14.41 -2.97 -11.95
C SER A 54 -13.91 -1.57 -11.59
N ILE A 55 -12.70 -1.18 -12.03
CA ILE A 55 -12.11 0.12 -11.74
C ILE A 55 -12.70 1.17 -12.67
N GLN A 56 -13.40 2.15 -12.11
CA GLN A 56 -14.08 3.21 -12.87
C GLN A 56 -13.47 4.57 -12.58
N ALA A 57 -13.11 5.31 -13.64
CA ALA A 57 -12.54 6.66 -13.53
C ALA A 57 -13.47 7.65 -12.81
N THR A 58 -14.79 7.51 -12.98
CA THR A 58 -15.81 8.32 -12.30
C THR A 58 -15.81 8.15 -10.79
N ASN A 59 -15.54 6.94 -10.29
CA ASN A 59 -15.41 6.66 -8.86
C ASN A 59 -14.12 7.28 -8.33
N ILE A 60 -13.03 7.20 -9.09
CA ILE A 60 -11.75 7.86 -8.73
C ILE A 60 -11.94 9.38 -8.66
N GLU A 61 -12.62 9.98 -9.64
CA GLU A 61 -12.90 11.42 -9.66
C GLU A 61 -13.73 11.86 -8.45
N THR A 62 -14.80 11.12 -8.13
CA THR A 62 -15.63 11.39 -6.95
C THR A 62 -14.81 11.28 -5.66
N ASN A 63 -14.03 10.20 -5.51
CA ASN A 63 -13.15 10.01 -4.36
C ASN A 63 -12.15 11.15 -4.22
N LEU A 64 -11.55 11.59 -5.33
CA LEU A 64 -10.59 12.68 -5.33
C LEU A 64 -11.27 13.98 -4.85
N LYS A 65 -12.42 14.35 -5.42
CA LYS A 65 -13.17 15.55 -5.03
C LYS A 65 -13.50 15.56 -3.54
N ASP A 66 -13.96 14.42 -3.01
CA ASP A 66 -14.32 14.30 -1.60
C ASP A 66 -13.10 14.47 -0.69
N LEU A 67 -12.02 13.71 -0.98
CA LEU A 67 -10.83 13.65 -0.14
C LEU A 67 -9.99 14.93 -0.21
N THR A 68 -10.07 15.72 -1.29
CA THR A 68 -9.35 17.00 -1.43
C THR A 68 -10.20 18.22 -1.10
N SER A 69 -11.41 18.04 -0.58
CA SER A 69 -12.33 19.16 -0.30
C SER A 69 -11.85 20.10 0.80
N ARG A 70 -10.98 19.61 1.71
CA ARG A 70 -10.35 20.39 2.78
C ARG A 70 -8.89 19.99 2.98
N PRO A 71 -8.01 20.92 3.42
CA PRO A 71 -6.69 20.58 3.92
C PRO A 71 -6.79 19.59 5.08
N HIS A 72 -6.04 18.49 5.02
CA HIS A 72 -6.06 17.41 6.01
C HIS A 72 -4.63 17.17 6.53
N LEU A 73 -4.04 18.19 7.16
CA LEU A 73 -2.72 18.04 7.78
C LEU A 73 -2.82 17.08 8.97
N ALA A 74 -1.79 16.25 9.15
CA ALA A 74 -1.76 15.23 10.21
C ALA A 74 -2.14 15.81 11.59
N ASP A 75 -2.93 15.05 12.36
CA ASP A 75 -3.42 15.38 13.71
C ASP A 75 -4.33 16.64 13.80
N LEU A 76 -4.77 17.18 12.66
CA LEU A 76 -5.90 18.12 12.63
C LEU A 76 -7.23 17.36 12.55
N PRO A 77 -8.36 17.97 12.99
CA PRO A 77 -9.68 17.35 12.92
C PRO A 77 -10.07 16.83 11.53
N GLU A 78 -9.66 17.55 10.48
CA GLU A 78 -9.94 17.18 9.09
C GLU A 78 -9.23 15.89 8.65
N ASP A 79 -8.02 15.63 9.16
CA ASP A 79 -7.29 14.36 8.92
C ASP A 79 -8.02 13.17 9.55
N LEU A 80 -8.53 13.36 10.79
CA LEU A 80 -9.35 12.34 11.44
C LEU A 80 -10.64 12.04 10.65
N GLU A 81 -11.29 13.08 10.12
CA GLU A 81 -12.49 12.92 9.30
C GLU A 81 -12.19 12.17 8.00
N SER A 82 -11.10 12.49 7.30
CA SER A 82 -10.67 11.71 6.12
C SER A 82 -10.43 10.24 6.47
N ALA A 83 -9.78 9.95 7.61
CA ALA A 83 -9.58 8.58 8.07
C ALA A 83 -10.91 7.87 8.38
N GLU A 84 -11.90 8.58 8.93
CA GLU A 84 -13.25 8.04 9.18
C GLU A 84 -14.01 7.75 7.89
N VAL A 85 -13.92 8.63 6.88
CA VAL A 85 -14.52 8.39 5.57
C VAL A 85 -13.97 7.12 4.93
N ILE A 86 -12.65 6.92 4.97
CA ILE A 86 -12.00 5.70 4.44
C ILE A 86 -12.43 4.48 5.24
N GLU A 87 -12.42 4.57 6.57
CA GLU A 87 -12.84 3.49 7.46
C GLU A 87 -14.27 3.02 7.17
N GLN A 88 -15.21 3.97 6.98
CA GLN A 88 -16.60 3.65 6.66
C GLN A 88 -16.73 3.00 5.27
N ARG A 89 -16.09 3.56 4.24
CA ARG A 89 -16.14 3.01 2.88
C ARG A 89 -15.65 1.55 2.83
N TRP A 90 -14.51 1.28 3.46
CA TRP A 90 -13.97 -0.07 3.51
C TRP A 90 -14.85 -1.05 4.30
N LYS A 91 -15.50 -0.61 5.39
CA LYS A 91 -16.49 -1.43 6.09
C LYS A 91 -17.70 -1.72 5.21
N THR A 92 -18.19 -0.73 4.47
CA THR A 92 -19.30 -0.89 3.52
C THR A 92 -18.94 -1.87 2.40
N ASP A 93 -17.70 -1.86 1.92
CA ASP A 93 -17.18 -2.80 0.92
C ASP A 93 -16.94 -4.22 1.48
N GLY A 94 -17.19 -4.45 2.77
CA GLY A 94 -17.11 -5.75 3.42
C GLY A 94 -15.72 -6.12 3.95
N LEU A 95 -14.81 -5.15 4.06
CA LEU A 95 -13.48 -5.38 4.63
C LEU A 95 -13.51 -5.34 6.17
N GLN A 96 -12.61 -6.11 6.79
CA GLN A 96 -12.30 -5.94 8.21
C GLN A 96 -11.32 -4.79 8.37
N VAL A 97 -11.72 -3.75 9.11
CA VAL A 97 -10.98 -2.48 9.19
C VAL A 97 -10.56 -2.19 10.64
N THR A 98 -9.33 -1.72 10.80
CA THR A 98 -8.80 -1.22 12.07
C THR A 98 -8.13 0.14 11.84
N LYS A 99 -8.33 1.09 12.76
CA LYS A 99 -7.71 2.42 12.74
C LYS A 99 -6.80 2.60 13.96
N PRO A 100 -5.54 2.13 13.92
CA PRO A 100 -4.62 2.25 15.04
C PRO A 100 -4.24 3.72 15.28
N LYS A 101 -3.95 4.07 16.55
CA LYS A 101 -3.53 5.41 16.96
C LYS A 101 -2.14 5.35 17.56
N TYR A 102 -1.33 6.35 17.27
CA TYR A 102 0.03 6.48 17.78
C TYR A 102 0.27 7.89 18.29
N ASN A 103 0.99 7.99 19.40
CA ASN A 103 1.48 9.27 19.90
C ASN A 103 2.87 9.50 19.30
N VAL A 104 2.95 10.42 18.36
CA VAL A 104 4.19 10.77 17.65
C VAL A 104 4.49 12.25 17.86
N LEU A 105 5.77 12.61 17.82
CA LEU A 105 6.18 14.01 17.85
C LEU A 105 5.88 14.64 16.49
N LEU A 106 5.06 15.69 16.47
CA LEU A 106 4.75 16.49 15.29
C LEU A 106 5.27 17.92 15.46
N SER A 107 5.28 18.69 14.37
CA SER A 107 5.76 20.07 14.33
C SER A 107 4.79 20.91 13.49
N TYR A 108 4.43 22.09 14.01
CA TYR A 108 3.51 23.04 13.39
C TYR A 108 4.08 24.45 13.46
N PRO A 109 3.75 25.34 12.52
CA PRO A 109 4.08 26.75 12.62
C PRO A 109 3.24 27.45 13.69
N ASP A 110 3.73 28.58 14.19
CA ASP A 110 2.90 29.50 14.97
C ASP A 110 2.03 30.33 14.02
N ASN A 111 0.71 30.20 14.15
CA ASN A 111 -0.25 30.94 13.33
C ASN A 111 -0.28 32.44 13.67
N ASN A 112 0.07 32.82 14.91
CA ASN A 112 0.11 34.22 15.35
C ASN A 112 1.46 34.87 15.03
N ASN A 113 2.52 34.07 14.88
CA ASN A 113 3.87 34.52 14.53
C ASN A 113 4.39 33.77 13.28
N PRO A 114 3.93 34.13 12.07
CA PRO A 114 4.35 33.44 10.84
C PRO A 114 5.86 33.55 10.61
N ASN A 115 6.46 32.47 10.12
CA ASN A 115 7.86 32.45 9.72
C ASN A 115 8.13 33.43 8.58
N ARG A 116 9.17 34.26 8.71
CA ARG A 116 9.55 35.27 7.72
C ARG A 116 11.04 35.23 7.47
N VAL A 117 11.42 35.61 6.26
CA VAL A 117 12.82 35.86 5.88
C VAL A 117 12.93 37.34 5.58
N THR A 118 13.87 38.01 6.23
CA THR A 118 14.15 39.43 6.04
C THR A 118 15.52 39.63 5.43
N LEU A 119 15.62 40.61 4.53
CA LEU A 119 16.88 41.15 4.06
C LEU A 119 17.09 42.49 4.76
N THR A 120 18.24 42.66 5.39
CA THR A 120 18.61 43.88 6.11
C THR A 120 19.84 44.54 5.49
N ASN A 121 19.95 45.86 5.66
CA ASN A 121 21.18 46.59 5.30
C ASN A 121 22.19 46.58 6.48
N ILE A 122 23.34 47.24 6.29
CA ILE A 122 24.41 47.33 7.30
C ILE A 122 23.97 48.02 8.60
N ASP A 123 22.98 48.90 8.54
CA ASP A 123 22.42 49.62 9.70
C ASP A 123 21.32 48.83 10.42
N GLY A 124 21.00 47.61 9.95
CA GLY A 124 19.93 46.78 10.50
C GLY A 124 18.53 47.14 10.02
N MET A 125 18.38 48.06 9.06
CA MET A 125 17.08 48.39 8.46
C MET A 125 16.62 47.27 7.51
N VAL A 126 15.36 46.86 7.64
CA VAL A 126 14.72 45.87 6.75
C VAL A 126 14.49 46.49 5.38
N ILE A 127 15.10 45.91 4.34
CA ILE A 127 14.94 46.33 2.95
C ILE A 127 13.99 45.42 2.17
N PHE A 128 13.80 44.18 2.63
CA PHE A 128 12.80 43.26 2.09
C PHE A 128 12.35 42.27 3.17
N GLN A 129 11.11 41.83 3.09
CA GLN A 129 10.54 40.82 3.99
C GLN A 129 9.57 39.92 3.23
N THR A 130 9.65 38.62 3.44
CA THR A 130 8.68 37.67 2.88
C THR A 130 7.30 37.79 3.55
N SER A 131 6.25 37.42 2.82
CA SER A 131 4.87 37.43 3.33
C SER A 131 4.69 36.55 4.57
N GLY A 132 5.37 35.41 4.62
CA GLY A 132 5.22 34.37 5.65
C GLY A 132 3.91 33.59 5.57
N VAL A 133 3.01 33.98 4.67
CA VAL A 133 1.74 33.31 4.38
C VAL A 133 1.53 33.26 2.87
N GLU A 134 0.81 32.23 2.42
CA GLU A 134 0.41 32.13 1.01
C GLU A 134 -0.65 33.19 0.68
N PRO A 135 -0.65 33.75 -0.54
CA PRO A 135 -1.70 34.64 -0.98
C PRO A 135 -3.05 33.89 -1.07
N VAL A 136 -4.11 34.52 -0.58
CA VAL A 136 -5.47 33.98 -0.68
C VAL A 136 -5.98 34.21 -2.09
N TYR A 137 -6.05 33.15 -2.89
CA TYR A 137 -6.62 33.21 -4.25
C TYR A 137 -8.14 33.07 -4.26
N ASP A 138 -8.70 32.35 -3.28
CA ASP A 138 -10.13 32.07 -3.15
C ASP A 138 -10.52 32.15 -1.68
N THR A 139 -11.37 33.11 -1.34
CA THR A 139 -11.80 33.36 0.05
C THR A 139 -12.82 32.33 0.54
N THR A 140 -13.34 31.48 -0.35
CA THR A 140 -14.23 30.38 0.01
C THR A 140 -13.47 29.13 0.43
N GLN A 141 -12.16 29.06 0.13
CA GLN A 141 -11.34 27.92 0.50
C GLN A 141 -10.98 27.92 1.99
N PRO A 142 -10.98 26.75 2.64
CA PRO A 142 -10.54 26.63 4.02
C PRO A 142 -9.08 27.02 4.18
N LYS A 143 -8.74 27.62 5.33
CA LYS A 143 -7.38 28.07 5.61
C LYS A 143 -6.41 26.89 5.66
N THR A 144 -5.26 27.06 5.01
CA THR A 144 -4.11 26.15 5.10
C THR A 144 -3.16 26.60 6.21
N VAL A 145 -2.23 25.72 6.59
CA VAL A 145 -1.14 26.09 7.50
C VAL A 145 -0.14 27.01 6.79
N ASN A 146 0.49 27.91 7.54
CA ASN A 146 1.52 28.79 7.00
C ASN A 146 2.74 27.98 6.52
N PRO A 147 3.46 28.41 5.48
CA PRO A 147 4.68 27.77 5.03
C PRO A 147 5.72 27.64 6.16
N PHE A 148 6.24 26.43 6.36
CA PHE A 148 7.23 26.15 7.38
C PHE A 148 8.05 24.90 7.03
N LEU A 149 9.18 24.74 7.72
CA LEU A 149 9.99 23.53 7.66
C LEU A 149 9.81 22.76 8.97
N ALA A 150 9.09 21.64 8.91
CA ALA A 150 8.81 20.82 10.08
C ALA A 150 10.10 20.39 10.80
N TYR A 151 10.06 20.42 12.13
CA TYR A 151 11.16 20.08 13.04
C TYR A 151 12.37 21.05 13.04
N THR A 152 12.26 22.20 12.38
CA THR A 152 13.28 23.25 12.49
C THR A 152 13.24 23.84 13.90
N PRO A 153 14.39 24.10 14.55
CA PRO A 153 14.44 24.83 15.80
C PRO A 153 13.85 26.24 15.66
N ASN A 154 13.27 26.74 16.75
CA ASN A 154 12.80 28.13 16.86
C ASN A 154 13.96 29.08 17.19
#